data_AF-A0AAV2VSH5-F1
#
_entry.id   AF-A0AAV2VSH5-F1
#
_cell.length_a   1.000
_cell.length_b   1.000
_cell.length_c   1.000
_cell.angle_alpha   90.00
_cell.angle_beta   90.00
_cell.angle_gamma   90.00
#
_symmetry.space_group_name_H-M   'P 1'
#
loop_
_entity.id
_entity.type
_entity.pdbx_description
1 polymer ?
#
loop_
_entity_poly.entity_id
_entity_poly.type
_entity_poly.pdbx_seq_one_letter_code
_entity_poly.pdbx_strand_id
1 'polypeptide(L)'
;MKMPGSVYFSGNVYVRRFVILLAIVLVGMVTWMEFCDDDILHQNPVQEIKPDKPPAAAGHSELQFNVELTSEPPDTDKPDTKEKMLEASLKEQFSIIAGAYAKELQHPGYSPPLDDEDPRALNPNRFHKVELPILGGKQKAAIRLEKYRYFYPEPIRVFIETPLEIQQVHVDLRDVKGGNSLARQTVEGSEVLFKSKSDWPEELRVKAKVTFAQGDDVLTADFRYYLPVGKVTGVEPPVSEDADMVIPVSLELNKQGTYRLRASLFSSNGKPVASLTATKKLPSGGQVLNLKAHKSVLKGHQSEFELRYIQLEKLSDFPGQKNGYGISEKATYLLGQFDLAQLSDEPYQPSEEEKSRLEFLKNASQ
;
A
#
# COMPACT_ATOMS: atom_id res chain seq x y z
N MET A 1 -18.77 31.14 42.68
CA MET A 1 -17.36 31.56 42.76
C MET A 1 -16.50 30.41 42.21
N LYS A 2 -15.84 30.66 41.06
CA LYS A 2 -14.76 29.90 40.37
C LYS A 2 -14.88 28.37 40.12
N MET A 3 -15.44 28.03 38.95
CA MET A 3 -14.84 27.41 37.72
C MET A 3 -13.34 26.94 37.72
N PRO A 4 -12.92 26.09 36.75
CA PRO A 4 -12.30 24.77 36.93
C PRO A 4 -10.99 24.56 36.09
N GLY A 5 -10.52 23.30 35.97
CA GLY A 5 -9.81 22.85 34.76
C GLY A 5 -8.60 21.93 34.96
N SER A 6 -8.66 20.72 34.40
CA SER A 6 -7.51 20.13 33.71
C SER A 6 -8.01 19.23 32.58
N VAL A 7 -7.69 19.65 31.36
CA VAL A 7 -7.96 19.00 30.09
C VAL A 7 -6.65 18.41 29.60
N TYR A 8 -6.61 17.10 29.37
CA TYR A 8 -5.50 16.45 28.67
C TYR A 8 -5.67 16.67 27.16
N PHE A 9 -4.71 17.38 26.54
CA PHE A 9 -4.59 17.50 25.09
C PHE A 9 -3.79 16.31 24.53
N SER A 10 -4.46 15.43 23.78
CA SER A 10 -3.84 14.44 22.90
C SER A 10 -3.73 15.03 21.49
N GLY A 11 -2.58 15.59 21.12
CA GLY A 11 -2.36 16.18 19.80
C GLY A 11 -0.90 16.08 19.38
N ASN A 12 -0.43 14.88 18.98
CA ASN A 12 0.91 14.77 18.41
C ASN A 12 1.12 13.62 17.40
N VAL A 13 0.05 13.09 16.80
CA VAL A 13 0.15 11.96 15.84
C VAL A 13 -0.04 12.41 14.38
N TYR A 14 -0.63 13.58 14.13
CA TYR A 14 -0.96 14.04 12.78
C TYR A 14 0.17 14.80 12.07
N VAL A 15 1.02 15.55 12.79
CA VAL A 15 2.11 16.34 12.17
C VAL A 15 3.23 15.43 11.62
N ARG A 16 3.47 14.28 12.27
CA ARG A 16 4.50 13.30 11.89
C ARG A 16 4.23 12.58 10.57
N ARG A 17 2.97 12.56 10.09
CA ARG A 17 2.57 11.88 8.84
C ARG A 17 2.62 12.77 7.61
N PHE A 18 2.59 14.10 7.77
CA PHE A 18 2.60 15.03 6.65
C PHE A 18 4.02 15.29 6.11
N VAL A 19 5.02 15.24 6.99
CA VAL A 19 6.44 15.48 6.61
C VAL A 19 7.03 14.33 5.77
N ILE A 20 6.61 13.09 6.04
CA ILE A 20 7.08 11.89 5.30
C ILE A 20 6.59 11.89 3.85
N LEU A 21 5.40 12.46 3.57
CA LEU A 21 4.87 12.56 2.20
C LEU A 21 5.62 13.62 1.36
N LEU A 22 6.14 14.68 1.98
CA LEU A 22 6.83 15.76 1.28
C LEU A 22 8.26 15.36 0.84
N ALA A 23 8.94 14.51 1.62
CA ALA A 23 10.25 13.99 1.27
C ALA A 23 10.23 13.03 0.07
N ILE A 24 9.15 12.26 -0.12
CA ILE A 24 9.00 11.34 -1.25
C ILE A 24 8.76 12.08 -2.57
N VAL A 25 8.07 13.23 -2.54
CA VAL A 25 7.82 14.05 -3.73
C VAL A 25 9.08 14.75 -4.23
N LEU A 26 9.97 15.21 -3.33
CA LEU A 26 11.22 15.88 -3.72
C LEU A 26 12.25 14.90 -4.33
N VAL A 27 12.34 13.65 -3.83
CA VAL A 27 13.23 12.63 -4.41
C VAL A 27 12.73 12.14 -5.78
N GLY A 28 11.41 12.14 -6.01
CA GLY A 28 10.82 11.84 -7.32
C GLY A 28 11.04 12.93 -8.38
N MET A 29 11.26 14.19 -7.97
CA MET A 29 11.48 15.30 -8.89
C MET A 29 12.93 15.39 -9.38
N VAL A 30 13.90 15.02 -8.53
CA VAL A 30 15.33 15.02 -8.89
C VAL A 30 15.67 13.87 -9.85
N THR A 31 15.02 12.71 -9.71
CA THR A 31 15.23 11.56 -10.61
C THR A 31 14.62 11.75 -12.01
N TRP A 32 13.77 12.75 -12.23
CA TRP A 32 13.20 13.06 -13.55
C TRP A 32 14.00 14.11 -14.33
N MET A 33 14.92 14.83 -13.68
CA MET A 33 15.74 15.87 -14.32
C MET A 33 17.09 15.39 -14.85
N GLU A 34 17.57 14.19 -14.46
CA GLU A 34 18.85 13.63 -14.94
C GLU A 34 18.73 12.68 -16.15
N PHE A 35 17.53 12.54 -16.74
CA PHE A 35 17.29 11.65 -17.90
C PHE A 35 16.94 12.38 -19.22
N CYS A 36 17.15 13.69 -19.28
CA CYS A 36 17.03 14.46 -20.53
C CYS A 36 18.38 15.07 -20.92
N ASP A 37 19.09 14.36 -21.80
CA ASP A 37 19.80 14.84 -23.00
C ASP A 37 21.15 14.12 -23.20
N ASP A 38 21.22 13.25 -24.20
CA ASP A 38 21.97 13.51 -25.43
C ASP A 38 21.90 12.30 -26.37
N ASP A 39 21.12 12.46 -27.45
CA ASP A 39 21.41 11.95 -28.81
C ASP A 39 20.13 12.06 -29.63
N ILE A 40 19.99 13.12 -30.45
CA ILE A 40 19.71 13.03 -31.91
C ILE A 40 20.09 14.38 -32.55
N LEU A 41 21.30 14.46 -33.12
CA LEU A 41 21.59 15.38 -34.23
C LEU A 41 21.53 14.57 -35.53
N HIS A 42 20.54 14.86 -36.38
CA HIS A 42 20.66 15.13 -37.83
C HIS A 42 19.32 14.94 -38.56
N GLN A 43 18.69 16.06 -38.95
CA GLN A 43 18.23 16.44 -40.31
C GLN A 43 16.96 17.32 -40.27
N ASN A 44 17.11 18.53 -40.84
CA ASN A 44 16.09 19.55 -41.15
C ASN A 44 15.23 19.14 -42.39
N PRO A 45 14.11 19.81 -42.77
CA PRO A 45 13.83 21.25 -42.57
C PRO A 45 12.40 21.69 -42.18
N VAL A 46 12.37 22.79 -41.42
CA VAL A 46 11.56 24.02 -41.54
C VAL A 46 10.13 23.91 -42.15
N GLN A 47 9.13 24.16 -41.30
CA GLN A 47 7.95 24.94 -41.69
C GLN A 47 7.70 26.06 -40.66
N GLU A 48 7.65 27.27 -41.20
CA GLU A 48 7.49 28.55 -40.54
C GLU A 48 6.00 28.82 -40.27
N ILE A 49 5.59 29.06 -39.02
CA ILE A 49 4.28 29.65 -38.72
C ILE A 49 4.46 30.78 -37.69
N LYS A 50 4.13 31.98 -38.17
CA LYS A 50 4.07 33.27 -37.48
C LYS A 50 2.95 33.26 -36.41
N PRO A 51 3.10 33.95 -35.26
CA PRO A 51 2.07 33.98 -34.23
C PRO A 51 0.97 35.02 -34.59
N ASP A 52 -0.29 34.58 -34.53
CA ASP A 52 -1.45 35.46 -34.58
C ASP A 52 -1.96 35.79 -33.17
N LYS A 53 -2.26 37.07 -32.96
CA LYS A 53 -2.71 37.68 -31.71
C LYS A 53 -4.22 37.48 -31.51
N PRO A 54 -4.69 37.21 -30.28
CA PRO A 54 -6.04 37.59 -29.86
C PRO A 54 -6.07 38.58 -28.68
N PRO A 55 -7.24 39.19 -28.40
CA PRO A 55 -7.35 40.58 -27.96
C PRO A 55 -7.48 40.79 -26.45
N ALA A 56 -7.42 42.07 -26.09
CA ALA A 56 -7.38 42.61 -24.73
C ALA A 56 -8.75 42.70 -24.03
N ALA A 57 -8.66 42.52 -22.70
CA ALA A 57 -9.27 43.29 -21.60
C ALA A 57 -10.77 43.18 -21.29
N ALA A 58 -11.05 42.60 -20.12
CA ALA A 58 -11.61 43.25 -18.91
C ALA A 58 -11.55 42.19 -17.78
N GLY A 59 -11.09 42.41 -16.55
CA GLY A 59 -10.91 43.60 -15.73
C GLY A 59 -11.61 43.33 -14.39
N HIS A 60 -10.87 42.99 -13.32
CA HIS A 60 -11.38 43.09 -11.95
C HIS A 60 -10.27 43.55 -11.01
N SER A 61 -10.55 44.72 -10.44
CA SER A 61 -9.73 45.53 -9.55
C SER A 61 -9.75 44.95 -8.14
N GLU A 62 -8.58 44.96 -7.50
CA GLU A 62 -8.41 44.75 -6.07
C GLU A 62 -9.17 45.81 -5.27
N LEU A 63 -9.89 45.38 -4.24
CA LEU A 63 -10.40 46.25 -3.17
C LEU A 63 -9.96 45.69 -1.82
N GLN A 64 -9.34 46.60 -1.08
CA GLN A 64 -8.74 46.50 0.23
C GLN A 64 -9.77 46.12 1.31
N PHE A 65 -9.34 45.35 2.30
CA PHE A 65 -9.94 45.38 3.63
C PHE A 65 -8.85 45.58 4.68
N ASN A 66 -8.94 46.71 5.38
CA ASN A 66 -8.09 47.09 6.50
C ASN A 66 -8.22 46.09 7.65
N VAL A 67 -7.09 45.70 8.25
CA VAL A 67 -7.04 45.30 9.66
C VAL A 67 -6.03 46.19 10.37
N GLU A 68 -6.55 46.80 11.41
CA GLU A 68 -6.05 47.82 12.32
C GLU A 68 -4.69 47.46 12.94
N LEU A 69 -3.72 48.38 12.82
CA LEU A 69 -2.44 48.32 13.54
C LEU A 69 -2.69 48.44 15.04
N THR A 70 -2.59 47.32 15.76
CA THR A 70 -2.18 47.34 17.17
C THR A 70 -0.68 47.11 17.19
N SER A 71 0.08 48.18 17.42
CA SER A 71 1.54 48.12 17.59
C SER A 71 1.88 47.51 18.94
N GLU A 72 2.08 46.19 18.99
CA GLU A 72 2.96 45.57 19.98
C GLU A 72 4.40 45.60 19.43
N PRO A 73 5.41 45.88 20.27
CA PRO A 73 6.79 46.12 19.83
C PRO A 73 7.44 44.85 19.23
N PRO A 74 8.46 45.01 18.37
CA PRO A 74 9.04 43.90 17.62
C PRO A 74 9.81 42.97 18.56
N ASP A 75 9.32 41.75 18.73
CA ASP A 75 10.15 40.66 19.24
C ASP A 75 11.18 40.31 18.16
N THR A 76 12.45 40.49 18.51
CA THR A 76 13.60 40.22 17.65
C THR A 76 13.80 38.72 17.48
N ASP A 77 12.94 38.07 16.69
CA ASP A 77 13.14 36.70 16.25
C ASP A 77 13.80 36.70 14.87
N LYS A 78 15.12 36.48 14.87
CA LYS A 78 15.95 36.43 13.67
C LYS A 78 15.46 35.31 12.72
N PRO A 79 15.37 35.54 11.40
CA PRO A 79 15.01 34.51 10.42
C PRO A 79 15.94 33.28 10.47
N ASP A 80 17.19 33.50 10.89
CA ASP A 80 18.27 32.51 11.04
C ASP A 80 17.96 31.41 12.09
N THR A 81 17.10 31.67 13.08
CA THR A 81 16.77 30.68 14.13
C THR A 81 15.78 29.61 13.63
N LYS A 82 14.79 30.00 12.83
CA LYS A 82 13.76 29.06 12.32
C LYS A 82 14.30 28.14 11.24
N GLU A 83 15.16 28.65 10.36
CA GLU A 83 15.82 27.86 9.32
C GLU A 83 16.77 26.82 9.95
N LYS A 84 17.59 27.22 10.92
CA LYS A 84 18.47 26.29 11.65
C LYS A 84 17.72 25.22 12.44
N MET A 85 16.58 25.56 13.04
CA MET A 85 15.71 24.58 13.71
C MET A 85 15.10 23.59 12.72
N LEU A 86 14.69 24.05 11.54
CA LEU A 86 14.15 23.18 10.48
C LEU A 86 15.24 22.25 9.94
N GLU A 87 16.43 22.77 9.65
CA GLU A 87 17.60 21.99 9.21
C GLU A 87 17.98 20.92 10.25
N ALA A 88 18.05 21.28 11.54
CA ALA A 88 18.32 20.32 12.60
C ALA A 88 17.25 19.21 12.68
N SER A 89 15.98 19.58 12.56
CA SER A 89 14.87 18.61 12.55
C SER A 89 14.88 17.69 11.33
N LEU A 90 15.41 18.16 10.20
CA LEU A 90 15.54 17.39 8.96
C LEU A 90 16.72 16.43 9.05
N LYS A 91 17.87 16.88 9.55
CA LYS A 91 19.05 16.03 9.81
C LYS A 91 18.73 14.90 10.78
N GLU A 92 17.95 15.18 11.83
CA GLU A 92 17.48 14.16 12.77
C GLU A 92 16.59 13.12 12.08
N GLN A 93 15.68 13.55 11.19
CA GLN A 93 14.87 12.62 10.41
C GLN A 93 15.72 11.74 9.48
N PHE A 94 16.71 12.32 8.78
CA PHE A 94 17.64 11.55 7.95
C PHE A 94 18.47 10.57 8.78
N SER A 95 18.91 10.94 9.99
CA SER A 95 19.62 10.04 10.91
C SER A 95 18.76 8.83 11.29
N ILE A 96 17.48 9.06 11.64
CA ILE A 96 16.53 7.99 11.94
C ILE A 96 16.34 7.07 10.73
N ILE A 97 16.16 7.63 9.53
CA ILE A 97 15.98 6.87 8.30
C ILE A 97 17.25 6.07 7.95
N ALA A 98 18.42 6.68 8.05
CA ALA A 98 19.70 6.03 7.80
C ALA A 98 19.95 4.86 8.75
N GLY A 99 19.64 5.03 10.04
CA GLY A 99 19.72 3.96 11.04
C GLY A 99 18.77 2.80 10.76
N ALA A 100 17.52 3.10 10.39
CA ALA A 100 16.54 2.09 10.00
C ALA A 100 16.98 1.32 8.75
N TYR A 101 17.43 2.04 7.72
CA TYR A 101 17.90 1.45 6.46
C TYR A 101 19.16 0.60 6.65
N ALA A 102 20.11 1.04 7.48
CA ALA A 102 21.30 0.25 7.83
C ALA A 102 20.95 -1.08 8.52
N LYS A 103 19.89 -1.10 9.34
CA LYS A 103 19.39 -2.34 9.96
C LYS A 103 18.74 -3.25 8.93
N GLU A 104 17.99 -2.70 7.98
CA GLU A 104 17.34 -3.44 6.89
C GLU A 104 18.37 -4.14 5.99
N LEU A 105 19.48 -3.47 5.66
CA LEU A 105 20.57 -4.02 4.84
C LEU A 105 21.33 -5.21 5.46
N GLN A 106 21.00 -5.61 6.70
CA GLN A 106 21.49 -6.87 7.27
C GLN A 106 20.83 -8.11 6.62
N HIS A 107 19.75 -7.90 5.88
CA HIS A 107 19.01 -8.93 5.18
C HIS A 107 18.81 -8.54 3.72
N PRO A 108 18.71 -9.53 2.81
CA PRO A 108 18.39 -9.23 1.42
C PRO A 108 16.99 -8.67 1.28
N GLY A 109 16.81 -7.68 0.40
CA GLY A 109 15.49 -7.09 0.12
C GLY A 109 14.46 -8.08 -0.44
N TYR A 110 14.88 -9.24 -0.93
CA TYR A 110 13.97 -10.32 -1.36
C TYR A 110 13.46 -11.19 -0.22
N SER A 111 14.06 -11.13 0.98
CA SER A 111 13.63 -11.88 2.16
C SER A 111 13.80 -11.11 3.48
N PRO A 112 13.23 -9.90 3.64
CA PRO A 112 13.24 -9.22 4.93
C PRO A 112 12.53 -10.06 6.01
N PRO A 113 13.04 -10.06 7.26
CA PRO A 113 12.42 -10.80 8.36
C PRO A 113 11.02 -10.25 8.66
N LEU A 114 10.12 -11.14 9.07
CA LEU A 114 8.79 -10.78 9.56
C LEU A 114 8.69 -11.08 11.05
N ASP A 115 8.05 -10.18 11.78
CA ASP A 115 7.63 -10.39 13.15
C ASP A 115 6.09 -10.47 13.24
N ASP A 116 5.60 -10.98 14.36
CA ASP A 116 4.16 -11.04 14.65
C ASP A 116 3.58 -9.66 15.06
N GLU A 117 4.43 -8.65 15.23
CA GLU A 117 4.04 -7.36 15.81
C GLU A 117 3.33 -6.45 14.79
N ASP A 118 3.49 -6.68 13.48
CA ASP A 118 2.72 -5.98 12.43
C ASP A 118 1.85 -6.92 11.56
N PRO A 119 0.59 -7.17 11.94
CA PRO A 119 -0.36 -7.93 11.14
C PRO A 119 -0.59 -7.39 9.72
N ARG A 120 -0.29 -6.11 9.45
CA ARG A 120 -0.43 -5.52 8.11
C ARG A 120 0.69 -5.95 7.18
N ALA A 121 1.88 -6.19 7.73
CA ALA A 121 3.00 -6.77 6.99
C ALA A 121 2.70 -8.23 6.61
N LEU A 122 1.94 -8.95 7.45
CA LEU A 122 1.56 -10.34 7.21
C LEU A 122 0.47 -10.49 6.14
N ASN A 123 -0.64 -9.75 6.22
CA ASN A 123 -1.77 -9.90 5.31
C ASN A 123 -2.17 -8.58 4.59
N PRO A 124 -1.60 -8.30 3.41
CA PRO A 124 -1.85 -7.04 2.71
C PRO A 124 -3.21 -6.97 2.00
N ASN A 125 -4.01 -8.04 1.98
CA ASN A 125 -5.36 -8.04 1.42
C ASN A 125 -6.47 -8.04 2.49
N ARG A 126 -6.09 -7.85 3.75
CA ARG A 126 -7.04 -7.76 4.86
C ARG A 126 -7.96 -6.54 4.68
N PHE A 127 -9.24 -6.73 4.94
CA PHE A 127 -10.17 -5.61 5.07
C PHE A 127 -10.03 -4.95 6.45
N HIS A 128 -9.92 -3.63 6.47
CA HIS A 128 -9.88 -2.84 7.70
C HIS A 128 -11.25 -2.23 7.94
N LYS A 129 -11.96 -2.73 8.96
CA LYS A 129 -13.24 -2.16 9.34
C LYS A 129 -13.08 -0.79 9.96
N VAL A 130 -14.02 0.09 9.66
CA VAL A 130 -14.14 1.42 10.26
C VAL A 130 -15.49 1.47 10.96
N GLU A 131 -15.46 1.68 12.28
CA GLU A 131 -16.67 1.86 13.07
C GLU A 131 -17.16 3.30 12.95
N LEU A 132 -18.40 3.46 12.52
CA LEU A 132 -19.05 4.74 12.35
C LEU A 132 -20.08 4.96 13.46
N PRO A 133 -20.18 6.19 14.00
CA PRO A 133 -21.29 6.54 14.89
C PRO A 133 -22.61 6.45 14.12
N ILE A 134 -23.61 5.80 14.71
CA ILE A 134 -24.96 5.69 14.16
C ILE A 134 -26.00 6.29 15.12
N LEU A 135 -27.20 6.57 14.60
CA LEU A 135 -28.35 7.06 15.35
C LEU A 135 -28.01 8.30 16.21
N GLY A 136 -27.32 9.26 15.59
CA GLY A 136 -26.87 10.50 16.26
C GLY A 136 -25.69 10.30 17.22
N GLY A 137 -24.93 9.21 17.10
CA GLY A 137 -23.70 8.96 17.83
C GLY A 137 -23.85 8.18 19.14
N LYS A 138 -25.03 7.64 19.41
CA LYS A 138 -25.28 6.83 20.63
C LYS A 138 -24.70 5.43 20.55
N GLN A 139 -24.54 4.91 19.34
CA GLN A 139 -24.06 3.56 19.05
C GLN A 139 -23.08 3.59 17.89
N LYS A 140 -22.40 2.46 17.65
CA LYS A 140 -21.51 2.29 16.52
C LYS A 140 -21.93 1.11 15.66
N ALA A 141 -21.68 1.22 14.36
CA ALA A 141 -21.79 0.11 13.43
C ALA A 141 -20.67 0.17 12.39
N ALA A 142 -20.37 -0.97 11.78
CA ALA A 142 -19.38 -1.07 10.72
C ALA A 142 -19.87 -1.99 9.61
N ILE A 143 -19.44 -1.71 8.38
CA ILE A 143 -19.43 -2.72 7.32
C ILE A 143 -18.14 -3.52 7.47
N ARG A 144 -18.24 -4.85 7.49
CA ARG A 144 -17.11 -5.75 7.35
C ARG A 144 -17.22 -6.52 6.04
N LEU A 145 -16.14 -6.52 5.28
CA LEU A 145 -15.91 -7.42 4.14
C LEU A 145 -14.89 -8.49 4.55
N GLU A 146 -14.84 -9.61 3.82
CA GLU A 146 -13.84 -10.65 4.04
C GLU A 146 -12.44 -10.19 3.62
N LYS A 147 -12.36 -9.43 2.53
CA LYS A 147 -11.12 -8.97 1.89
C LYS A 147 -11.27 -7.55 1.36
N TYR A 148 -10.15 -6.88 1.13
CA TYR A 148 -10.14 -5.57 0.47
C TYR A 148 -10.16 -5.68 -1.06
N ARG A 149 -9.47 -6.66 -1.64
CA ARG A 149 -9.47 -6.98 -3.08
C ARG A 149 -10.21 -8.29 -3.30
N TYR A 150 -11.27 -8.24 -4.08
CA TYR A 150 -12.02 -9.38 -4.59
C TYR A 150 -11.66 -9.65 -6.05
N PHE A 151 -11.83 -10.90 -6.49
CA PHE A 151 -11.49 -11.32 -7.85
C PHE A 151 -12.64 -12.06 -8.51
N TYR A 152 -12.98 -11.75 -9.75
CA TYR A 152 -13.96 -12.58 -10.48
C TYR A 152 -13.48 -14.04 -10.59
N PRO A 153 -14.34 -15.07 -10.39
CA PRO A 153 -15.78 -15.02 -10.11
C PRO A 153 -16.16 -15.17 -8.62
N GLU A 154 -15.27 -14.81 -7.69
CA GLU A 154 -15.52 -14.86 -6.24
C GLU A 154 -16.78 -14.05 -5.88
N PRO A 155 -17.70 -14.60 -5.06
CA PRO A 155 -18.84 -13.85 -4.58
C PRO A 155 -18.41 -12.81 -3.54
N ILE A 156 -19.18 -11.73 -3.41
CA ILE A 156 -18.90 -10.67 -2.44
C ILE A 156 -19.84 -10.83 -1.26
N ARG A 157 -19.28 -11.12 -0.08
CA ARG A 157 -20.03 -11.22 1.17
C ARG A 157 -19.84 -9.96 2.01
N VAL A 158 -20.96 -9.33 2.38
CA VAL A 158 -21.03 -8.09 3.14
C VAL A 158 -21.67 -8.38 4.49
N PHE A 159 -21.02 -7.93 5.56
CA PHE A 159 -21.55 -8.05 6.92
C PHE A 159 -21.76 -6.67 7.54
N ILE A 160 -22.86 -6.50 8.27
CA ILE A 160 -23.14 -5.35 9.11
C ILE A 160 -22.85 -5.74 10.56
N GLU A 161 -21.84 -5.14 11.17
CA GLU A 161 -21.49 -5.36 12.57
C GLU A 161 -22.06 -4.23 13.42
N THR A 162 -22.92 -4.57 14.38
CA THR A 162 -23.54 -3.61 15.29
C THR A 162 -24.07 -4.34 16.52
N PRO A 163 -24.08 -3.70 17.72
CA PRO A 163 -24.70 -4.28 18.91
C PRO A 163 -26.24 -4.19 18.88
N LEU A 164 -26.83 -3.51 17.89
CA LEU A 164 -28.27 -3.32 17.78
C LEU A 164 -28.93 -4.44 16.96
N GLU A 165 -30.19 -4.70 17.26
CA GLU A 165 -31.02 -5.58 16.44
C GLU A 165 -31.37 -4.90 15.11
N ILE A 166 -31.07 -5.59 14.01
CA ILE A 166 -31.34 -5.13 12.65
C ILE A 166 -32.72 -5.63 12.23
N GLN A 167 -33.59 -4.73 11.78
CA GLN A 167 -34.89 -5.11 11.21
C GLN A 167 -34.78 -5.37 9.70
N GLN A 168 -34.00 -4.53 9.02
CA GLN A 168 -33.82 -4.63 7.58
C GLN A 168 -32.50 -3.98 7.16
N VAL A 169 -31.85 -4.55 6.14
CA VAL A 169 -30.72 -3.93 5.46
C VAL A 169 -31.00 -3.89 3.98
N HIS A 170 -30.88 -2.70 3.41
CA HIS A 170 -30.86 -2.48 1.97
C HIS A 170 -29.44 -2.19 1.51
N VAL A 171 -28.83 -3.12 0.78
CA VAL A 171 -27.46 -2.97 0.27
C VAL A 171 -27.49 -2.66 -1.22
N ASP A 172 -26.83 -1.57 -1.58
CA ASP A 172 -26.59 -1.12 -2.95
C ASP A 172 -25.08 -1.17 -3.23
N LEU A 173 -24.65 -2.06 -4.13
CA LEU A 173 -23.30 -2.09 -4.67
C LEU A 173 -23.20 -1.09 -5.82
N ARG A 174 -22.22 -0.20 -5.74
CA ARG A 174 -22.09 0.93 -6.68
C ARG A 174 -20.69 1.07 -7.23
N ASP A 175 -20.59 1.59 -8.43
CA ASP A 175 -19.34 2.12 -8.97
C ASP A 175 -18.95 3.39 -8.21
N VAL A 176 -17.70 3.48 -7.75
CA VAL A 176 -17.17 4.67 -7.08
C VAL A 176 -17.04 5.85 -8.04
N LYS A 177 -16.65 5.61 -9.30
CA LYS A 177 -16.40 6.69 -10.26
C LYS A 177 -17.69 7.25 -10.86
N GLY A 178 -18.53 6.38 -11.41
CA GLY A 178 -19.79 6.78 -12.04
C GLY A 178 -20.97 6.93 -11.06
N GLY A 179 -20.86 6.38 -9.84
CA GLY A 179 -21.95 6.37 -8.86
C GLY A 179 -23.12 5.43 -9.21
N ASN A 180 -23.02 4.70 -10.32
CA ASN A 180 -24.06 3.82 -10.84
C ASN A 180 -24.30 2.64 -9.90
N SER A 181 -25.57 2.27 -9.71
CA SER A 181 -25.96 1.05 -8.98
C SER A 181 -25.71 -0.17 -9.87
N LEU A 182 -24.93 -1.11 -9.38
CA LEU A 182 -24.50 -2.33 -10.09
C LEU A 182 -25.34 -3.54 -9.67
N ALA A 183 -25.66 -3.61 -8.38
CA ALA A 183 -26.50 -4.66 -7.80
C ALA A 183 -27.13 -4.17 -6.50
N ARG A 184 -28.32 -4.70 -6.18
CA ARG A 184 -29.09 -4.31 -5.01
C ARG A 184 -29.77 -5.51 -4.39
N GLN A 185 -29.74 -5.60 -3.07
CA GLN A 185 -30.42 -6.63 -2.31
C GLN A 185 -30.98 -6.06 -1.02
N THR A 186 -32.07 -6.66 -0.55
CA THR A 186 -32.67 -6.37 0.75
C THR A 186 -32.75 -7.66 1.55
N VAL A 187 -32.32 -7.61 2.81
CA VAL A 187 -32.34 -8.74 3.72
C VAL A 187 -32.87 -8.30 5.09
N GLU A 188 -33.40 -9.23 5.87
CA GLU A 188 -33.82 -9.02 7.27
C GLU A 188 -32.68 -9.31 8.27
N GLY A 189 -31.49 -9.69 7.77
CA GLY A 189 -30.32 -10.02 8.59
C GLY A 189 -29.13 -9.07 8.38
N SER A 190 -28.00 -9.40 9.00
CA SER A 190 -26.76 -8.62 8.92
C SER A 190 -25.84 -9.00 7.76
N GLU A 191 -26.19 -10.01 6.96
CA GLU A 191 -25.34 -10.54 5.89
C GLU A 191 -26.01 -10.46 4.53
N VAL A 192 -25.25 -10.04 3.52
CA VAL A 192 -25.67 -10.00 2.12
C VAL A 192 -24.62 -10.65 1.23
N LEU A 193 -25.06 -11.45 0.26
CA LEU A 193 -24.19 -12.14 -0.69
C LEU A 193 -24.50 -11.74 -2.13
N PHE A 194 -23.51 -11.18 -2.82
CA PHE A 194 -23.61 -10.83 -4.23
C PHE A 194 -22.82 -11.82 -5.09
N LYS A 195 -23.47 -12.34 -6.14
CA LYS A 195 -22.76 -13.03 -7.23
C LYS A 195 -22.00 -11.99 -8.03
N SER A 196 -20.72 -12.23 -8.26
CA SER A 196 -19.89 -11.25 -8.97
C SER A 196 -20.02 -11.38 -10.48
N LYS A 197 -19.70 -10.29 -11.19
CA LYS A 197 -19.81 -10.21 -12.65
C LYS A 197 -18.52 -9.64 -13.23
N SER A 198 -18.12 -10.15 -14.40
CA SER A 198 -16.85 -9.81 -15.05
C SER A 198 -16.78 -8.37 -15.58
N ASP A 199 -17.92 -7.69 -15.71
CA ASP A 199 -18.04 -6.32 -16.22
C ASP A 199 -18.03 -5.25 -15.12
N TRP A 200 -17.89 -5.65 -13.86
CA TRP A 200 -17.84 -4.70 -12.75
C TRP A 200 -16.54 -3.87 -12.75
N PRO A 201 -16.63 -2.58 -12.39
CA PRO A 201 -15.46 -1.70 -12.33
C PRO A 201 -14.55 -2.05 -11.15
N GLU A 202 -13.31 -1.57 -11.21
CA GLU A 202 -12.29 -1.90 -10.21
C GLU A 202 -12.53 -1.33 -8.81
N GLU A 203 -13.30 -0.25 -8.71
CA GLU A 203 -13.56 0.48 -7.47
C GLU A 203 -15.05 0.39 -7.17
N LEU A 204 -15.38 -0.36 -6.12
CA LEU A 204 -16.74 -0.61 -5.72
C LEU A 204 -17.00 -0.05 -4.33
N ARG A 205 -18.21 0.49 -4.14
CA ARG A 205 -18.73 0.97 -2.87
C ARG A 205 -19.93 0.13 -2.47
N VAL A 206 -19.89 -0.41 -1.26
CA VAL A 206 -21.08 -0.87 -0.55
C VAL A 206 -21.76 0.36 0.05
N LYS A 207 -23.05 0.56 -0.22
CA LYS A 207 -23.90 1.49 0.51
C LYS A 207 -25.04 0.72 1.16
N ALA A 208 -25.00 0.57 2.48
CA ALA A 208 -26.00 -0.16 3.25
C ALA A 208 -26.89 0.83 4.00
N LYS A 209 -28.18 0.88 3.67
CA LYS A 209 -29.19 1.54 4.51
C LYS A 209 -29.71 0.50 5.50
N VAL A 210 -29.47 0.73 6.79
CA VAL A 210 -29.83 -0.18 7.88
C VAL A 210 -31.00 0.41 8.65
N THR A 211 -32.03 -0.38 8.87
CA THR A 211 -33.21 -0.01 9.65
C THR A 211 -33.15 -0.71 11.00
N PHE A 212 -33.20 0.10 12.06
CA PHE A 212 -33.27 -0.32 13.45
C PHE A 212 -34.62 0.08 14.04
N ALA A 213 -34.99 -0.47 15.20
CA ALA A 213 -36.21 -0.08 15.90
C ALA A 213 -36.27 1.42 16.24
N GLN A 214 -35.11 2.06 16.43
CA GLN A 214 -34.99 3.47 16.81
C GLN A 214 -34.84 4.42 15.61
N GLY A 215 -34.71 3.90 14.39
CA GLY A 215 -34.54 4.71 13.17
C GLY A 215 -33.62 4.06 12.12
N ASP A 216 -33.38 4.80 11.04
CA ASP A 216 -32.53 4.37 9.92
C ASP A 216 -31.14 5.01 10.00
N ASP A 217 -30.13 4.32 9.48
CA ASP A 217 -28.80 4.88 9.22
C ASP A 217 -28.19 4.35 7.92
N VAL A 218 -27.12 4.97 7.43
CA VAL A 218 -26.41 4.58 6.21
C VAL A 218 -24.93 4.36 6.48
N LEU A 219 -24.46 3.17 6.14
CA LEU A 219 -23.05 2.80 6.19
C LEU A 219 -22.48 2.69 4.78
N THR A 220 -21.21 3.04 4.63
CA THR A 220 -20.49 2.89 3.35
C THR A 220 -19.11 2.31 3.55
N ALA A 221 -18.68 1.46 2.61
CA ALA A 221 -17.33 0.93 2.57
C ALA A 221 -16.88 0.72 1.12
N ASP A 222 -15.63 1.11 0.83
CA ASP A 222 -15.03 0.94 -0.48
C ASP A 222 -14.09 -0.26 -0.50
N PHE A 223 -14.06 -0.94 -1.63
CA PHE A 223 -13.20 -2.09 -1.86
C PHE A 223 -12.82 -2.19 -3.34
N ARG A 224 -11.89 -3.09 -3.64
CA ARG A 224 -11.37 -3.29 -5.00
C ARG A 224 -11.87 -4.58 -5.61
N TYR A 225 -12.10 -4.56 -6.90
CA TYR A 225 -12.53 -5.71 -7.68
C TYR A 225 -11.63 -5.87 -8.91
N TYR A 226 -11.20 -7.10 -9.22
CA TYR A 226 -10.28 -7.33 -10.32
C TYR A 226 -10.68 -8.53 -11.15
N LEU A 227 -10.37 -8.47 -12.45
CA LEU A 227 -10.18 -9.64 -13.27
C LEU A 227 -8.76 -10.17 -13.05
N PRO A 228 -8.58 -11.44 -12.68
CA PRO A 228 -7.25 -11.96 -12.39
C PRO A 228 -6.36 -11.97 -13.64
N VAL A 229 -5.13 -11.45 -13.51
CA VAL A 229 -4.12 -11.49 -14.59
C VAL A 229 -3.43 -12.85 -14.71
N GLY A 230 -3.64 -13.72 -13.74
CA GLY A 230 -3.07 -15.05 -13.66
C GLY A 230 -3.35 -15.67 -12.29
N LYS A 231 -2.83 -16.87 -12.08
CA LYS A 231 -2.99 -17.60 -10.82
C LYS A 231 -1.71 -18.33 -10.42
N VAL A 232 -1.52 -18.46 -9.11
CA VAL A 232 -0.56 -19.39 -8.51
C VAL A 232 -1.23 -20.74 -8.41
N THR A 233 -0.66 -21.75 -9.08
CA THR A 233 -1.22 -23.10 -9.20
C THR A 233 -0.54 -24.12 -8.28
N GLY A 234 0.70 -23.85 -7.87
CA GLY A 234 1.47 -24.80 -7.10
C GLY A 234 2.76 -24.22 -6.55
N VAL A 235 3.32 -24.94 -5.59
CA VAL A 235 4.66 -24.68 -5.04
C VAL A 235 5.37 -26.02 -4.98
N GLU A 236 6.58 -26.07 -5.51
CA GLU A 236 7.43 -27.26 -5.49
C GLU A 236 8.28 -27.30 -4.21
N PRO A 237 8.82 -28.47 -3.82
CA PRO A 237 9.74 -28.57 -2.69
C PRO A 237 10.93 -27.62 -2.85
N PRO A 238 11.36 -26.95 -1.77
CA PRO A 238 12.49 -26.03 -1.83
C PRO A 238 13.80 -26.75 -2.11
N VAL A 239 14.71 -26.05 -2.79
CA VAL A 239 16.08 -26.49 -3.07
C VAL A 239 17.10 -25.50 -2.49
N SER A 240 18.29 -25.97 -2.15
CA SER A 240 19.39 -25.12 -1.69
C SER A 240 20.15 -24.51 -2.87
N GLU A 241 20.37 -23.20 -2.85
CA GLU A 241 21.26 -22.48 -3.76
C GLU A 241 22.08 -21.48 -2.94
N ASP A 242 23.38 -21.75 -2.75
CA ASP A 242 24.27 -20.96 -1.89
C ASP A 242 23.69 -20.74 -0.48
N ALA A 243 23.50 -19.49 -0.07
CA ALA A 243 22.91 -19.14 1.22
C ALA A 243 21.37 -19.08 1.19
N ASP A 244 20.73 -19.39 0.06
CA ASP A 244 19.28 -19.26 -0.12
C ASP A 244 18.55 -20.61 -0.18
N MET A 245 17.44 -20.68 0.54
CA MET A 245 16.37 -21.64 0.26
C MET A 245 15.53 -21.11 -0.91
N VAL A 246 15.59 -21.79 -2.05
CA VAL A 246 14.87 -21.42 -3.28
C VAL A 246 13.57 -22.21 -3.35
N ILE A 247 12.45 -21.50 -3.48
CA ILE A 247 11.09 -22.07 -3.51
C ILE A 247 10.50 -21.83 -4.92
N PRO A 248 10.42 -22.87 -5.77
CA PRO A 248 9.83 -22.74 -7.11
C PRO A 248 8.30 -22.63 -7.02
N VAL A 249 7.75 -21.54 -7.56
CA VAL A 249 6.29 -21.29 -7.57
C VAL A 249 5.77 -21.38 -8.99
N SER A 250 4.81 -22.28 -9.20
CA SER A 250 4.12 -22.48 -10.47
C SER A 250 3.01 -21.45 -10.67
N LEU A 251 3.02 -20.82 -11.84
CA LEU A 251 2.10 -19.76 -12.24
C LEU A 251 1.41 -20.14 -13.56
N GLU A 252 0.16 -19.71 -13.72
CA GLU A 252 -0.55 -19.70 -15.00
C GLU A 252 -0.96 -18.25 -15.31
N LEU A 253 -0.38 -17.66 -16.35
CA LEU A 253 -0.48 -16.22 -16.64
C LEU A 253 -1.33 -15.94 -17.88
N ASN A 254 -2.31 -15.04 -17.76
CA ASN A 254 -3.22 -14.72 -18.86
C ASN A 254 -2.59 -13.78 -19.91
N LYS A 255 -1.56 -13.02 -19.50
CA LYS A 255 -0.88 -12.03 -20.34
C LYS A 255 0.61 -11.99 -20.01
N GLN A 256 1.44 -11.66 -21.00
CA GLN A 256 2.84 -11.33 -20.76
C GLN A 256 2.99 -10.01 -19.98
N GLY A 257 4.11 -9.85 -19.28
CA GLY A 257 4.50 -8.59 -18.63
C GLY A 257 5.48 -8.78 -17.48
N THR A 258 5.74 -7.71 -16.73
CA THR A 258 6.53 -7.78 -15.51
C THR A 258 5.64 -8.18 -14.34
N TYR A 259 5.95 -9.31 -13.72
CA TYR A 259 5.22 -9.84 -12.57
C TYR A 259 6.05 -9.73 -11.31
N ARG A 260 5.38 -9.39 -10.21
CA ARG A 260 5.90 -9.47 -8.85
C ARG A 260 5.08 -10.49 -8.08
N LEU A 261 5.76 -11.48 -7.52
CA LEU A 261 5.18 -12.43 -6.58
C LEU A 261 5.66 -12.09 -5.19
N ARG A 262 4.73 -12.01 -4.25
CA ARG A 262 5.00 -11.85 -2.82
C ARG A 262 4.35 -12.99 -2.05
N ALA A 263 4.99 -13.41 -0.97
CA ALA A 263 4.41 -14.36 -0.04
C ALA A 263 5.05 -14.18 1.34
N SER A 264 4.39 -14.65 2.38
CA SER A 264 4.96 -14.71 3.72
C SER A 264 5.37 -16.14 4.02
N LEU A 265 6.64 -16.32 4.42
CA LEU A 265 7.17 -17.58 4.90
C LEU A 265 6.85 -17.72 6.39
N PHE A 266 6.31 -18.87 6.76
CA PHE A 266 6.00 -19.25 8.12
C PHE A 266 6.70 -20.57 8.45
N SER A 267 7.07 -20.76 9.71
CA SER A 267 7.40 -22.08 10.26
C SER A 267 6.10 -22.84 10.56
N SER A 268 6.10 -24.17 10.50
CA SER A 268 4.88 -24.98 10.68
C SER A 268 4.19 -24.79 12.04
N ASN A 269 4.89 -24.25 13.04
CA ASN A 269 4.32 -23.83 14.32
C ASN A 269 3.53 -22.50 14.26
N GLY A 270 3.39 -21.90 13.08
CA GLY A 270 2.63 -20.68 12.82
C GLY A 270 3.41 -19.38 13.05
N LYS A 271 4.70 -19.42 13.36
CA LYS A 271 5.53 -18.21 13.51
C LYS A 271 5.96 -17.66 12.14
N PRO A 272 5.83 -16.34 11.89
CA PRO A 272 6.35 -15.71 10.69
C PRO A 272 7.88 -15.78 10.69
N VAL A 273 8.45 -15.88 9.49
CA VAL A 273 9.88 -16.01 9.26
C VAL A 273 10.36 -14.82 8.43
N ALA A 274 9.82 -14.66 7.22
CA ALA A 274 10.24 -13.62 6.29
C ALA A 274 9.17 -13.30 5.24
N SER A 275 9.22 -12.08 4.72
CA SER A 275 8.42 -11.67 3.56
C SER A 275 9.25 -11.91 2.32
N LEU A 276 8.77 -12.77 1.43
CA LEU A 276 9.49 -13.15 0.23
C LEU A 276 8.95 -12.36 -0.96
N THR A 277 9.84 -11.82 -1.79
CA THR A 277 9.45 -11.13 -3.02
C THR A 277 10.37 -11.49 -4.17
N ALA A 278 9.79 -11.71 -5.35
CA ALA A 278 10.53 -11.89 -6.59
C ALA A 278 9.82 -11.16 -7.72
N THR A 279 10.59 -10.51 -8.59
CA THR A 279 10.08 -9.76 -9.74
C THR A 279 10.75 -10.25 -11.01
N LYS A 280 9.98 -10.58 -12.04
CA LYS A 280 10.51 -11.05 -13.33
C LYS A 280 9.57 -10.70 -14.48
N LYS A 281 10.12 -10.44 -15.65
CA LYS A 281 9.35 -10.36 -16.90
C LYS A 281 9.05 -11.77 -17.39
N LEU A 282 7.77 -12.09 -17.56
CA LEU A 282 7.28 -13.42 -17.91
C LEU A 282 6.33 -13.36 -19.12
N PRO A 283 6.36 -14.37 -20.01
CA PRO A 283 5.33 -14.54 -21.04
C PRO A 283 4.02 -15.06 -20.42
N SER A 284 2.96 -15.14 -21.24
CA SER A 284 1.71 -15.81 -20.86
C SER A 284 1.86 -17.34 -20.84
N GLY A 285 0.92 -18.02 -20.19
CA GLY A 285 0.88 -19.48 -20.02
C GLY A 285 1.53 -19.94 -18.71
N GLY A 286 1.85 -21.24 -18.66
CA GLY A 286 2.51 -21.87 -17.51
C GLY A 286 3.95 -21.39 -17.35
N GLN A 287 4.28 -20.86 -16.17
CA GLN A 287 5.58 -20.27 -15.83
C GLN A 287 6.03 -20.69 -14.43
N VAL A 288 7.32 -20.58 -14.14
CA VAL A 288 7.88 -20.75 -12.80
C VAL A 288 8.60 -19.47 -12.38
N LEU A 289 8.35 -19.06 -11.14
CA LEU A 289 9.03 -17.94 -10.51
C LEU A 289 9.52 -18.36 -9.13
N ASN A 290 10.81 -18.14 -8.87
CA ASN A 290 11.45 -18.58 -7.65
C ASN A 290 11.37 -17.49 -6.58
N LEU A 291 10.83 -17.83 -5.41
CA LEU A 291 11.02 -17.05 -4.19
C LEU A 291 12.29 -17.54 -3.49
N LYS A 292 13.01 -16.64 -2.82
CA LYS A 292 14.25 -16.96 -2.11
C LYS A 292 14.12 -16.55 -0.65
N ALA A 293 14.58 -17.39 0.26
CA ALA A 293 14.70 -17.08 1.68
C ALA A 293 16.14 -17.29 2.12
N HIS A 294 16.83 -16.21 2.49
CA HIS A 294 18.23 -16.26 2.87
C HIS A 294 18.43 -16.92 4.23
N LYS A 295 19.54 -17.65 4.43
CA LYS A 295 19.83 -18.39 5.68
C LYS A 295 19.72 -17.51 6.93
N SER A 296 20.06 -16.23 6.84
CA SER A 296 20.00 -15.29 7.97
C SER A 296 18.61 -15.14 8.59
N VAL A 297 17.53 -15.32 7.83
CA VAL A 297 16.14 -15.26 8.35
C VAL A 297 15.59 -16.62 8.77
N LEU A 298 16.27 -17.71 8.43
CA LEU A 298 15.83 -19.08 8.76
C LEU A 298 16.39 -19.56 10.12
N LYS A 299 17.46 -18.92 10.62
CA LYS A 299 18.09 -19.29 11.88
C LYS A 299 17.10 -19.19 13.05
N GLY A 300 17.01 -20.24 13.86
CA GLY A 300 16.11 -20.31 15.02
C GLY A 300 14.68 -20.76 14.71
N HIS A 301 14.37 -21.06 13.45
CA HIS A 301 13.09 -21.65 13.04
C HIS A 301 13.21 -23.16 12.83
N GLN A 302 12.07 -23.86 12.90
CA GLN A 302 12.02 -25.30 12.62
C GLN A 302 12.22 -25.55 11.13
N SER A 303 12.66 -26.76 10.76
CA SER A 303 12.93 -27.16 9.37
C SER A 303 11.66 -27.36 8.52
N GLU A 304 10.47 -27.25 9.10
CA GLU A 304 9.21 -27.32 8.38
C GLU A 304 8.64 -25.93 8.14
N PHE A 305 8.33 -25.64 6.88
CA PHE A 305 7.90 -24.32 6.44
C PHE A 305 6.62 -24.36 5.61
N GLU A 306 5.94 -23.23 5.55
CA GLU A 306 4.75 -23.02 4.73
C GLU A 306 4.75 -21.61 4.14
N LEU A 307 4.17 -21.47 2.95
CA LEU A 307 3.89 -20.18 2.31
C LEU A 307 2.45 -19.78 2.51
N ARG A 308 2.24 -18.54 2.96
CA ARG A 308 0.92 -17.91 3.19
C ARG A 308 0.86 -16.53 2.53
N TYR A 309 -0.36 -15.98 2.46
CA TYR A 309 -0.61 -14.61 2.00
C TYR A 309 0.00 -14.28 0.62
N ILE A 310 -0.08 -15.24 -0.30
CA ILE A 310 0.53 -15.13 -1.62
C ILE A 310 -0.19 -14.07 -2.47
N GLN A 311 0.59 -13.19 -3.10
CA GLN A 311 0.11 -12.11 -3.96
C GLN A 311 0.87 -12.11 -5.27
N LEU A 312 0.13 -12.27 -6.37
CA LEU A 312 0.65 -12.12 -7.72
C LEU A 312 0.21 -10.75 -8.25
N GLU A 313 1.16 -9.93 -8.68
CA GLU A 313 0.90 -8.60 -9.24
C GLU A 313 1.52 -8.54 -10.64
N LYS A 314 0.77 -8.09 -11.64
CA LYS A 314 1.34 -7.60 -12.91
C LYS A 314 1.61 -6.12 -12.75
N LEU A 315 2.88 -5.73 -12.78
CA LEU A 315 3.29 -4.34 -12.72
C LEU A 315 2.89 -3.61 -14.02
N SER A 316 2.62 -2.32 -13.88
CA SER A 316 2.37 -1.42 -15.00
C SER A 316 3.58 -1.34 -15.92
N ASP A 317 3.33 -1.42 -17.23
CA ASP A 317 4.40 -1.35 -18.23
C ASP A 317 4.73 0.11 -18.60
N PHE A 318 3.82 1.06 -18.30
CA PHE A 318 3.98 2.49 -18.60
C PHE A 318 3.31 3.37 -17.52
N PRO A 319 3.75 4.65 -17.38
CA PRO A 319 3.13 5.61 -16.47
C PRO A 319 1.62 5.75 -16.70
N GLY A 320 0.85 5.82 -15.60
CA GLY A 320 -0.62 5.99 -15.65
C GLY A 320 -1.41 4.70 -15.84
N GLN A 321 -0.78 3.59 -16.25
CA GLN A 321 -1.42 2.28 -16.21
C GLN A 321 -1.51 1.79 -14.75
N LYS A 322 -2.60 1.11 -14.39
CA LYS A 322 -2.75 0.46 -13.08
C LYS A 322 -2.16 -0.95 -13.09
N ASN A 323 -1.62 -1.37 -11.94
CA ASN A 323 -1.20 -2.76 -11.73
C ASN A 323 -2.40 -3.71 -11.85
N GLY A 324 -2.16 -4.88 -12.45
CA GLY A 324 -3.08 -6.01 -12.40
C GLY A 324 -2.75 -6.93 -11.23
N TYR A 325 -3.74 -7.71 -10.77
CA TYR A 325 -3.57 -8.63 -9.64
C TYR A 325 -4.05 -10.02 -10.04
N GLY A 326 -3.35 -11.05 -9.58
CA GLY A 326 -3.70 -12.45 -9.74
C GLY A 326 -4.23 -13.06 -8.45
N ILE A 327 -4.59 -14.33 -8.52
CA ILE A 327 -5.10 -15.11 -7.37
C ILE A 327 -4.16 -16.26 -7.03
N SER A 328 -4.39 -16.89 -5.88
CA SER A 328 -3.76 -18.16 -5.52
C SER A 328 -4.85 -19.21 -5.35
N GLU A 329 -4.63 -20.42 -5.89
CA GLU A 329 -5.59 -21.52 -5.76
C GLU A 329 -5.73 -22.01 -4.32
N LYS A 330 -4.67 -21.90 -3.52
CA LYS A 330 -4.67 -22.22 -2.09
C LYS A 330 -4.26 -21.01 -1.26
N ALA A 331 -4.81 -20.91 -0.04
CA ALA A 331 -4.41 -19.91 0.93
C ALA A 331 -3.01 -20.20 1.54
N THR A 332 -2.67 -21.49 1.64
CA THR A 332 -1.44 -21.99 2.24
C THR A 332 -0.86 -23.12 1.39
N TYR A 333 0.47 -23.13 1.22
CA TYR A 333 1.23 -24.23 0.62
C TYR A 333 2.27 -24.73 1.61
N LEU A 334 2.24 -26.03 1.90
CA LEU A 334 3.26 -26.68 2.73
C LEU A 334 4.51 -26.91 1.88
N LEU A 335 5.68 -26.51 2.40
CA LEU A 335 6.97 -26.70 1.72
C LEU A 335 7.64 -28.01 2.11
N GLY A 336 7.16 -28.66 3.18
CA GLY A 336 7.78 -29.85 3.74
C GLY A 336 9.00 -29.52 4.61
N GLN A 337 9.80 -30.56 4.88
CA GLN A 337 11.05 -30.43 5.62
C GLN A 337 12.17 -29.96 4.70
N PHE A 338 12.94 -28.98 5.16
CA PHE A 338 14.13 -28.46 4.48
C PHE A 338 15.32 -28.44 5.44
N ASP A 339 16.45 -29.01 5.01
CA ASP A 339 17.66 -29.07 5.82
C ASP A 339 18.48 -27.79 5.68
N LEU A 340 18.42 -26.94 6.72
CA LEU A 340 19.17 -25.69 6.78
C LEU A 340 20.69 -25.86 6.76
N ALA A 341 21.20 -27.06 7.07
CA ALA A 341 22.63 -27.35 7.01
C ALA A 341 23.18 -27.36 5.57
N GLN A 342 22.31 -27.47 4.57
CA GLN A 342 22.69 -27.43 3.14
C GLN A 342 23.00 -26.01 2.64
N LEU A 343 22.60 -24.97 3.39
CA LEU A 343 22.82 -23.58 3.03
C LEU A 343 24.22 -23.10 3.45
N SER A 344 24.85 -22.27 2.63
CA SER A 344 26.09 -21.57 2.96
C SER A 344 25.91 -20.60 4.14
N ASP A 345 26.95 -20.43 4.97
CA ASP A 345 26.98 -19.46 6.07
C ASP A 345 27.42 -18.05 5.67
N GLU A 346 27.58 -17.80 4.37
CA GLU A 346 27.91 -16.49 3.85
C GLU A 346 26.84 -15.45 4.24
N PRO A 347 27.25 -14.30 4.82
CA PRO A 347 26.32 -13.23 5.13
C PRO A 347 25.90 -12.49 3.85
N TYR A 348 24.70 -11.93 3.86
CA TYR A 348 24.23 -11.08 2.78
C TYR A 348 25.20 -9.91 2.54
N GLN A 349 25.52 -9.67 1.27
CA GLN A 349 26.33 -8.55 0.83
C GLN A 349 25.42 -7.56 0.10
N PRO A 350 25.20 -6.35 0.67
CA PRO A 350 24.43 -5.32 0.00
C PRO A 350 25.02 -4.96 -1.38
N SER A 351 24.15 -4.63 -2.33
CA SER A 351 24.57 -4.16 -3.65
C SER A 351 25.26 -2.79 -3.55
N GLU A 352 26.00 -2.41 -4.60
CA GLU A 352 26.60 -1.08 -4.67
C GLU A 352 25.54 0.03 -4.60
N GLU A 353 24.39 -0.16 -5.26
CA GLU A 353 23.25 0.77 -5.17
C GLU A 353 22.73 0.91 -3.74
N GLU A 354 22.60 -0.21 -3.01
CA GLU A 354 22.15 -0.22 -1.63
C GLU A 354 23.13 0.52 -0.71
N LYS A 355 24.44 0.33 -0.92
CA LYS A 355 25.51 1.03 -0.20
C LYS A 355 25.48 2.53 -0.49
N SER A 356 25.44 2.93 -1.77
CA SER A 356 25.39 4.34 -2.16
C SER A 356 24.17 5.05 -1.58
N ARG A 357 23.01 4.38 -1.53
CA ARG A 357 21.81 4.93 -0.90
C ARG A 357 21.99 5.12 0.61
N LEU A 358 22.64 4.18 1.29
CA LEU A 358 22.93 4.32 2.71
C LEU A 358 23.88 5.49 2.97
N GLU A 359 24.91 5.64 2.14
CA GLU A 359 25.86 6.76 2.21
C GLU A 359 25.17 8.10 1.99
N PHE A 360 24.30 8.21 0.99
CA PHE A 360 23.48 9.40 0.78
C PHE A 360 22.66 9.76 2.02
N LEU A 361 21.95 8.79 2.61
CA LEU A 361 21.14 9.02 3.81
C LEU A 361 21.98 9.44 5.02
N LYS A 362 23.18 8.85 5.18
CA LYS A 362 24.13 9.25 6.22
C LYS A 362 24.66 10.67 6.01
N ASN A 363 25.00 11.03 4.78
CA ASN A 363 25.50 12.37 4.46
C ASN A 363 24.40 13.44 4.64
N ALA A 364 23.15 13.13 4.30
CA ALA A 364 22.00 14.01 4.54
C ALA A 364 21.68 14.21 6.03
N SER A 365 22.24 13.37 6.92
CA SER A 365 22.07 13.48 8.36
C SER A 365 23.16 14.31 9.07
N GLN A 366 24.21 14.74 8.35
CA GLN A 366 25.37 15.47 8.88
C GLN A 366 25.19 16.99 8.85
#